data_AF-A0A3M1HV20-F1
#
_entry.id   AF-A0A3M1HV20-F1
#
_cell.length_a   1.000
_cell.length_b   1.000
_cell.length_c   1.000
_cell.angle_alpha   90.00
_cell.angle_beta   90.00
_cell.angle_gamma   90.00
#
_symmetry.space_group_name_H-M   'P 1'
#
loop_
_entity.id
_entity.type
_entity.pdbx_description
1 polymer ?
#
loop_
_entity_poly.entity_id
_entity_poly.type
_entity_poly.pdbx_seq_one_letter_code
_entity_poly.pdbx_strand_id
1 'polypeptide(L)'
;VIFSILFFFPLAVFGETVIQKGDKLNILVIGSGQPIQTYRVSQDGYILIAEIGKIPAAGKTVDTLEKILQKKYVVRYPNSKVAVTITPAVEAGRTIYVLGEVRNPGVFNIKTSISIVKAIAMAGGLTPKADARRIRVIHKDSPQSGEVFNWELFNKGKSSPIMVNPEDVVLVETRKFSHIFILGEVNTPGRYVIPHGISFMEALSLAGGLKGRMSPDATIIRAKDGKVLTIANIRQKLTSKEVLALIINPGDSLVISLTSQNSITIMGAVNAPGRYSIKGDFVDLLGALSLAGGTSQGAGQATIIRKDGSIQNIDLKNLSSIQNTKELPRVGAGDSVMVNRSIPQLIYVLGRVKSPGAFPINGPVSIHQALAMAGDITKWGSRNGLKILRANGKLETFDLEEALSSGNLKSIPRMQNGDTLYVP
;
A
#
# COMPACT_ATOMS: atom_id res chain seq x y z
N VAL A 1 -32.32 -7.81 65.53
CA VAL A 1 -31.41 -7.04 64.66
C VAL A 1 -32.26 -6.14 63.79
N ILE A 2 -32.28 -4.84 64.10
CA ILE A 2 -33.08 -3.83 63.39
C ILE A 2 -32.35 -3.51 62.08
N PHE A 3 -32.97 -3.80 60.93
CA PHE A 3 -32.46 -3.39 59.63
C PHE A 3 -32.87 -1.94 59.37
N SER A 4 -31.94 -1.02 59.55
CA SER A 4 -32.06 0.38 59.15
C SER A 4 -31.85 0.48 57.63
N ILE A 5 -32.93 0.62 56.86
CA ILE A 5 -32.86 0.87 55.42
C ILE A 5 -32.58 2.38 55.24
N LEU A 6 -31.34 2.69 54.87
CA LEU A 6 -30.89 4.03 54.52
C LEU A 6 -31.47 4.39 53.14
N PHE A 7 -32.54 5.19 53.11
CA PHE A 7 -33.03 5.78 51.86
C PHE A 7 -32.11 6.92 51.43
N PHE A 8 -31.45 6.74 50.29
CA PHE A 8 -30.62 7.76 49.66
C PHE A 8 -31.54 8.82 49.03
N PHE A 9 -31.77 9.92 49.73
CA PHE A 9 -32.45 11.10 49.16
C PHE A 9 -31.45 11.87 48.29
N PRO A 10 -31.76 12.16 47.01
CA PRO A 10 -30.94 13.05 46.21
C PRO A 10 -30.96 14.46 46.84
N LEU A 11 -29.77 15.03 47.00
CA LEU A 11 -29.51 16.37 47.53
C LEU A 11 -30.40 17.40 46.80
N ALA A 12 -31.31 18.03 47.53
CA ALA A 12 -32.16 19.09 47.01
C ALA A 12 -31.32 20.34 46.69
N VAL A 13 -31.40 20.79 45.44
CA VAL A 13 -30.91 22.10 45.01
C VAL A 13 -31.81 23.16 45.65
N PHE A 14 -31.23 24.05 46.45
CA PHE A 14 -31.93 25.18 47.08
C PHE A 14 -32.27 26.25 46.05
N GLY A 15 -33.46 26.14 45.49
CA GLY A 15 -34.25 27.19 44.87
C GLY A 15 -35.71 26.80 45.03
N GLU A 16 -36.58 27.71 45.50
CA GLU A 16 -37.99 27.41 45.71
C GLU A 16 -38.62 26.90 44.41
N THR A 17 -38.80 25.58 44.30
CA THR A 17 -39.30 24.96 43.08
C THR A 17 -40.80 25.19 43.00
N VAL A 18 -41.20 26.05 42.07
CA VAL A 18 -42.61 26.37 41.81
C VAL A 18 -43.21 25.32 40.88
N ILE A 19 -44.30 24.71 41.33
CA ILE A 19 -45.04 23.69 40.59
C ILE A 19 -45.63 24.28 39.31
N GLN A 20 -45.35 23.64 38.18
CA GLN A 20 -45.86 24.02 36.87
C GLN A 20 -47.02 23.12 36.44
N LYS A 21 -47.78 23.61 35.45
CA LYS A 21 -48.82 22.81 34.79
C LYS A 21 -48.17 21.63 34.08
N GLY A 22 -48.77 20.45 34.21
CA GLY A 22 -48.27 19.20 33.62
C GLY A 22 -47.30 18.40 34.49
N ASP A 23 -46.74 19.00 35.56
CA ASP A 23 -45.83 18.32 36.49
C ASP A 23 -46.48 17.08 37.11
N LYS A 24 -45.66 16.08 37.44
CA LYS A 24 -46.10 14.92 38.23
C LYS A 24 -45.69 15.12 39.67
N LEU A 25 -46.63 15.01 40.59
CA LEU A 25 -46.44 15.14 42.02
C LEU A 25 -46.57 13.76 42.65
N ASN A 26 -45.54 13.28 43.32
CA ASN A 26 -45.62 12.05 44.12
C ASN A 26 -45.92 12.46 45.56
N ILE A 27 -47.06 12.01 46.06
CA ILE A 27 -47.58 12.35 47.39
C ILE A 27 -47.53 11.10 48.25
N LEU A 28 -46.80 11.18 49.36
CA LEU A 28 -46.78 10.17 50.41
C LEU A 28 -47.56 10.71 51.62
N VAL A 29 -48.54 9.92 52.08
CA VAL A 29 -49.27 10.22 53.32
C VAL A 29 -48.89 9.17 54.37
N ILE A 30 -47.93 9.52 55.21
CA ILE A 30 -47.47 8.65 56.30
C ILE A 30 -48.61 8.55 57.34
N GLY A 31 -48.98 7.32 57.71
CA GLY A 31 -50.05 7.05 58.68
C GLY A 31 -51.42 6.76 58.07
N SER A 32 -51.62 6.91 56.75
CA SER A 32 -52.88 6.51 56.08
C SER A 32 -52.89 5.04 55.63
N GLY A 33 -51.75 4.36 55.65
CA GLY A 33 -51.59 3.00 55.10
C GLY A 33 -51.55 2.94 53.57
N GLN A 34 -51.59 4.10 52.89
CA GLN A 34 -51.58 4.17 51.43
C GLN A 34 -50.16 4.21 50.86
N PRO A 35 -49.93 3.57 49.70
CA PRO A 35 -48.67 3.72 48.98
C PRO A 35 -48.52 5.15 48.45
N ILE A 36 -47.30 5.50 48.01
CA ILE A 36 -47.04 6.76 47.31
C ILE A 36 -47.95 6.84 46.08
N GLN A 37 -48.69 7.94 45.95
CA GLN A 37 -49.58 8.17 44.82
C GLN A 37 -49.05 9.29 43.94
N THR A 38 -49.12 9.10 42.62
CA THR A 38 -48.67 10.09 41.64
C THR A 38 -49.86 10.81 41.03
N TYR A 39 -49.85 12.14 41.12
CA TYR A 39 -50.86 13.03 40.57
C TYR A 39 -50.27 13.93 39.51
N ARG A 40 -50.98 14.13 38.41
CA ARG A 40 -50.58 15.07 37.37
C ARG A 40 -51.27 16.42 37.58
N VAL A 41 -50.50 17.51 37.54
CA VAL A 41 -51.05 18.86 37.55
C VAL A 41 -51.76 19.10 36.22
N SER A 42 -53.07 19.33 36.28
CA SER A 42 -53.93 19.56 35.13
C SER A 42 -53.65 20.93 34.48
N GLN A 43 -54.16 21.14 33.26
CA GLN A 43 -53.97 22.39 32.50
C GLN A 43 -54.63 23.62 33.15
N ASP A 44 -55.69 23.39 33.94
CA ASP A 44 -56.32 24.39 34.80
C ASP A 44 -55.57 24.60 36.13
N GLY A 45 -54.47 23.87 36.37
CA GLY A 45 -53.53 24.11 37.47
C GLY A 45 -53.82 23.36 38.77
N TYR A 46 -54.63 22.30 38.72
CA TYR A 46 -55.08 21.56 39.90
C TYR A 46 -54.56 20.11 39.91
N ILE A 47 -54.64 19.47 41.06
CA ILE A 47 -54.60 18.01 41.18
C ILE A 47 -55.93 17.52 41.73
N LEU A 48 -56.39 16.37 41.24
CA LEU A 48 -57.62 15.74 41.71
C LEU A 48 -57.27 14.54 42.58
N ILE A 49 -57.59 14.62 43.86
CA ILE A 49 -57.41 13.52 44.82
C ILE A 49 -58.80 13.02 45.17
N ALA A 50 -59.07 11.73 44.92
CA ALA A 50 -60.41 11.15 45.11
C ALA A 50 -60.98 11.40 46.52
N GLU A 51 -60.13 11.39 47.55
CA GLU A 51 -60.55 11.47 48.94
C GLU A 51 -60.78 12.90 49.47
N ILE A 52 -60.03 13.88 48.96
CA ILE A 52 -60.02 15.27 49.47
C ILE A 52 -60.31 16.33 48.40
N GLY A 53 -60.69 15.87 47.20
CA GLY A 53 -61.18 16.67 46.08
C GLY A 53 -60.08 17.38 45.29
N LYS A 54 -60.49 18.44 44.59
CA LYS A 54 -59.65 19.26 43.72
C LYS A 54 -58.77 20.21 44.56
N ILE A 55 -57.46 20.18 44.35
CA ILE A 55 -56.47 20.96 45.10
C ILE A 55 -55.67 21.86 44.13
N PRO A 56 -55.56 23.18 44.36
CA PRO A 56 -54.75 24.06 43.54
C PRO A 56 -53.26 23.75 43.73
N ALA A 57 -52.54 23.49 42.64
CA ALA A 57 -51.14 23.08 42.67
C ALA A 57 -50.22 24.00 41.87
N ALA A 58 -50.60 24.40 40.66
CA ALA A 58 -49.76 25.25 39.81
C ALA A 58 -49.52 26.63 40.45
N GLY A 59 -48.30 27.14 40.33
CA GLY A 59 -47.88 28.43 40.91
C GLY A 59 -47.60 28.38 42.42
N LYS A 60 -47.70 27.23 43.07
CA LYS A 60 -47.32 27.03 44.48
C LYS A 60 -45.95 26.38 44.58
N THR A 61 -45.25 26.63 45.69
CA THR A 61 -44.06 25.85 46.06
C THR A 61 -44.45 24.49 46.63
N VAL A 62 -43.53 23.54 46.62
CA VAL A 62 -43.69 22.21 47.25
C VAL A 62 -44.21 22.35 48.68
N ASP A 63 -43.51 23.12 49.51
CA ASP A 63 -43.84 23.34 50.92
C ASP A 63 -45.25 23.91 51.12
N THR A 64 -45.66 24.82 50.23
CA THR A 64 -47.00 25.41 50.29
C THR A 64 -48.07 24.37 49.98
N LEU A 65 -47.83 23.52 48.98
CA LEU A 65 -48.75 22.45 48.63
C LEU A 65 -48.80 21.36 49.72
N GLU A 66 -47.66 20.99 50.31
CA GLU A 66 -47.58 20.07 51.44
C GLU A 66 -48.46 20.54 52.61
N LYS A 67 -48.34 21.82 53.00
CA LYS A 67 -49.17 22.41 54.07
C LYS A 67 -50.67 22.37 53.76
N ILE A 68 -51.05 22.62 52.50
CA ILE A 68 -52.45 22.56 52.05
C ILE A 68 -52.98 21.12 52.17
N LEU A 69 -52.22 20.15 51.68
CA LEU A 69 -52.59 18.74 51.72
C LEU A 69 -52.63 18.22 53.17
N GLN A 70 -51.65 18.57 53.99
CA GLN A 70 -51.58 18.22 55.41
C GLN A 70 -52.86 18.65 56.15
N LYS A 71 -53.32 19.90 55.94
CA LYS A 71 -54.57 20.38 56.55
C LYS A 71 -55.80 19.58 56.13
N LYS A 72 -55.86 19.11 54.88
CA LYS A 72 -57.00 18.33 54.39
C LYS A 72 -56.97 16.86 54.82
N TYR A 73 -55.79 16.24 54.86
CA TYR A 73 -55.65 14.82 55.21
C TYR A 73 -55.81 14.56 56.71
N VAL A 74 -55.43 15.48 57.61
CA VAL A 74 -55.58 15.31 59.07
C VAL A 74 -57.05 15.15 59.50
N VAL A 75 -57.99 15.74 58.74
CA VAL A 75 -59.44 15.61 59.01
C VAL A 75 -59.91 14.16 58.88
N ARG A 76 -59.32 13.38 57.97
CA ARG A 76 -59.71 11.99 57.71
C ARG A 76 -58.75 10.96 58.33
N TYR A 77 -57.48 11.31 58.44
CA TYR A 77 -56.43 10.47 59.04
C TYR A 77 -55.75 11.26 60.18
N PRO A 78 -56.30 11.18 61.41
CA PRO A 78 -55.66 11.76 62.59
C PRO A 78 -54.21 11.26 62.72
N ASN A 79 -53.27 12.17 62.97
CA ASN A 79 -51.82 11.91 63.06
C ASN A 79 -51.08 11.59 61.73
N SER A 80 -51.69 11.85 60.56
CA SER A 80 -51.00 11.71 59.27
C SER A 80 -49.90 12.77 59.05
N LYS A 81 -48.85 12.45 58.27
CA LYS A 81 -47.87 13.42 57.74
C LYS A 81 -47.78 13.32 56.22
N VAL A 82 -47.81 14.44 55.53
CA VAL A 82 -47.76 14.52 54.07
C VAL A 82 -46.36 14.95 53.61
N ALA A 83 -45.81 14.22 52.63
CA ALA A 83 -44.61 14.60 51.90
C ALA A 83 -44.90 14.61 50.39
N VAL A 84 -44.40 15.63 49.68
CA VAL A 84 -44.60 15.83 48.25
C VAL A 84 -43.24 15.94 47.56
N THR A 85 -43.07 15.18 46.48
CA THR A 85 -41.92 15.35 45.58
C THR A 85 -42.41 15.65 44.17
N ILE A 86 -41.69 16.53 43.45
CA ILE A 86 -42.03 16.90 42.07
C ILE A 86 -41.13 16.14 41.11
N THR A 87 -41.75 15.57 40.08
CA THR A 87 -41.09 15.17 38.84
C THR A 87 -41.53 16.16 37.75
N PRO A 88 -40.64 17.08 37.31
CA PRO A 88 -40.98 18.10 36.33
C PRO A 88 -41.53 17.49 35.05
N ALA A 89 -42.55 18.12 34.46
CA ALA A 89 -42.99 17.78 33.12
C ALA A 89 -41.84 18.08 32.14
N VAL A 90 -41.30 17.04 31.51
CA VAL A 90 -40.45 17.24 30.34
C VAL A 90 -41.37 17.80 29.25
N GLU A 91 -41.22 19.08 28.93
CA GLU A 91 -41.93 19.69 27.80
C GLU A 91 -41.57 18.93 26.52
N ALA A 92 -42.58 18.36 25.86
CA ALA A 92 -42.44 17.87 24.50
C ALA A 92 -41.96 19.04 23.61
N GLY A 93 -40.89 18.82 22.82
CA GLY A 93 -40.33 19.84 21.93
C GLY A 93 -39.03 20.51 22.41
N ARG A 94 -38.40 20.04 23.50
CA ARG A 94 -37.06 20.49 23.95
C ARG A 94 -35.99 19.38 23.91
N THR A 95 -36.15 18.41 23.03
CA THR A 95 -35.25 17.26 22.90
C THR A 95 -34.61 17.21 21.53
N ILE A 96 -33.36 16.75 21.45
CA ILE A 96 -32.72 16.33 20.20
C ILE A 96 -32.44 14.84 20.22
N TYR A 97 -32.30 14.25 19.04
CA TYR A 97 -31.99 12.84 18.88
C TYR A 97 -30.56 12.70 18.36
N VAL A 98 -29.67 12.04 19.10
CA VAL A 98 -28.32 11.74 18.63
C VAL A 98 -28.21 10.23 18.45
N LEU A 99 -28.12 9.79 17.20
CA LEU A 99 -28.24 8.39 16.80
C LEU A 99 -26.99 7.90 16.06
N GLY A 100 -26.72 6.60 16.13
CA GLY A 100 -25.63 5.93 15.41
C GLY A 100 -24.33 5.83 16.21
N GLU A 101 -23.19 6.01 15.54
CA GLU A 101 -21.83 5.75 16.06
C GLU A 101 -21.30 6.86 17.01
N VAL A 102 -22.04 7.09 18.08
CA VAL A 102 -21.62 7.88 19.25
C VAL A 102 -21.51 6.97 20.48
N ARG A 103 -20.79 7.39 21.52
CA ARG A 103 -20.62 6.55 22.72
C ARG A 103 -21.94 6.28 23.45
N ASN A 104 -22.80 7.28 23.56
CA ASN A 104 -24.09 7.20 24.23
C ASN A 104 -25.20 7.70 23.26
N PRO A 105 -25.72 6.85 22.36
CA PRO A 105 -26.82 7.23 21.49
C PRO A 105 -28.12 7.36 22.29
N GLY A 106 -28.96 8.33 21.95
CA GLY A 106 -30.23 8.54 22.65
C GLY A 106 -30.83 9.93 22.48
N VAL A 107 -31.80 10.21 23.34
CA VAL A 107 -32.54 11.48 23.39
C VAL A 107 -31.90 12.40 24.41
N PHE A 108 -31.66 13.66 24.04
CA PHE A 108 -30.99 14.65 24.89
C PHE A 108 -31.86 15.90 25.04
N ASN A 109 -32.05 16.34 26.29
CA ASN A 109 -32.79 17.56 26.60
C ASN A 109 -31.91 18.80 26.36
N ILE A 110 -32.43 19.79 25.64
CA ILE A 110 -31.79 21.07 25.37
C ILE A 110 -32.72 22.23 25.71
N LYS A 111 -32.18 23.34 26.23
CA LYS A 111 -32.97 24.54 26.56
C LYS A 111 -33.22 25.44 25.34
N THR A 112 -32.23 25.51 24.46
CA THR A 112 -32.18 26.32 23.23
C THR A 112 -31.41 25.54 22.18
N SER A 113 -31.40 26.01 20.93
CA SER A 113 -30.53 25.47 19.88
C SER A 113 -29.06 25.42 20.35
N ILE A 114 -28.36 24.34 20.01
CA ILE A 114 -26.97 24.11 20.37
C ILE A 114 -26.14 23.75 19.15
N SER A 115 -24.82 23.87 19.21
CA SER A 115 -23.98 23.38 18.12
C SER A 115 -23.95 21.86 18.05
N ILE A 116 -23.73 21.31 16.85
CA ILE A 116 -23.52 19.88 16.63
C ILE A 116 -22.35 19.34 17.45
N VAL A 117 -21.32 20.17 17.69
CA VAL A 117 -20.18 19.85 18.55
C VAL A 117 -20.63 19.58 19.99
N LYS A 118 -21.51 20.44 20.52
CA LYS A 118 -22.08 20.26 21.86
C LYS A 118 -23.00 19.05 21.91
N ALA A 119 -23.81 18.80 20.88
CA ALA A 119 -24.68 17.62 20.80
C ALA A 119 -23.87 16.32 20.83
N ILE A 120 -22.80 16.21 20.04
CA ILE A 120 -21.91 15.04 20.01
C ILE A 120 -21.16 14.89 21.35
N ALA A 121 -20.74 16.00 21.97
CA ALA A 121 -20.11 15.97 23.29
C ALA A 121 -21.06 15.46 24.38
N MET A 122 -22.33 15.88 24.37
CA MET A 122 -23.38 15.36 25.27
C MET A 122 -23.59 13.86 25.08
N ALA A 123 -23.45 13.36 23.84
CA ALA A 123 -23.48 11.92 23.52
C ALA A 123 -22.16 11.17 23.83
N GLY A 124 -21.20 11.80 24.50
CA GLY A 124 -19.93 11.18 24.91
C GLY A 124 -18.86 11.08 23.81
N GLY A 125 -19.08 11.73 22.66
CA GLY A 125 -18.17 11.73 21.52
C GLY A 125 -18.43 10.62 20.50
N LEU A 126 -17.73 10.69 19.37
CA LEU A 126 -17.79 9.71 18.28
C LEU A 126 -17.09 8.39 18.69
N THR A 127 -17.58 7.25 18.19
CA THR A 127 -16.86 5.96 18.30
C THR A 127 -15.75 5.87 17.25
N PRO A 128 -14.78 4.94 17.37
CA PRO A 128 -13.77 4.69 16.33
C PRO A 128 -14.36 4.21 14.98
N LYS A 129 -15.61 3.74 14.97
CA LYS A 129 -16.30 3.26 13.77
C LYS A 129 -17.08 4.37 13.05
N ALA A 130 -17.19 5.57 13.63
CA ALA A 130 -17.96 6.67 13.06
C ALA A 130 -17.39 7.19 11.73
N ASP A 131 -18.27 7.51 10.78
CA ASP A 131 -17.93 8.31 9.59
C ASP A 131 -17.84 9.80 9.98
N ALA A 132 -16.71 10.19 10.57
CA ALA A 132 -16.45 11.56 11.01
C ALA A 132 -16.50 12.61 9.87
N ARG A 133 -16.51 12.19 8.60
CA ARG A 133 -16.57 13.11 7.44
C ARG A 133 -18.00 13.44 7.02
N ARG A 134 -18.98 12.63 7.41
CA ARG A 134 -20.39 12.77 7.02
C ARG A 134 -21.30 12.49 8.20
N ILE A 135 -21.37 13.45 9.11
CA ILE A 135 -22.38 13.45 10.17
C ILE A 135 -23.57 14.26 9.66
N ARG A 136 -24.78 13.71 9.75
CA ARG A 136 -25.98 14.35 9.20
C ARG A 136 -26.79 15.02 10.30
N VAL A 137 -27.22 16.26 10.07
CA VAL A 137 -28.23 16.94 10.89
C VAL A 137 -29.51 17.02 10.09
N ILE A 138 -30.54 16.32 10.52
CA ILE A 138 -31.84 16.27 9.86
C ILE A 138 -32.78 17.16 10.67
N HIS A 139 -33.13 18.30 10.10
CA HIS A 139 -34.04 19.24 10.74
C HIS A 139 -35.48 18.74 10.65
N LYS A 140 -36.26 18.94 11.71
CA LYS A 140 -37.69 18.55 11.75
C LYS A 140 -38.47 19.12 10.56
N ASP A 141 -38.24 20.39 10.24
CA ASP A 141 -38.98 21.10 9.19
C ASP A 141 -38.47 20.78 7.78
N SER A 142 -37.28 20.17 7.65
CA SER A 142 -36.68 19.82 6.37
C SER A 142 -36.04 18.42 6.36
N PRO A 143 -36.83 17.35 6.46
CA PRO A 143 -36.31 15.98 6.60
C PRO A 143 -35.49 15.49 5.40
N GLN A 144 -35.74 16.04 4.21
CA GLN A 144 -35.08 15.63 2.97
C GLN A 144 -33.76 16.36 2.69
N SER A 145 -33.49 17.50 3.33
CA SER A 145 -32.34 18.36 3.03
C SER A 145 -31.28 18.38 4.12
N GLY A 146 -31.19 17.32 4.93
CA GLY A 146 -30.31 17.29 6.10
C GLY A 146 -28.88 17.75 5.80
N GLU A 147 -28.35 18.62 6.66
CA GLU A 147 -27.02 19.20 6.51
C GLU A 147 -25.93 18.17 6.82
N VAL A 148 -24.78 18.27 6.14
CA VAL A 148 -23.64 17.37 6.34
C VAL A 148 -22.51 18.11 7.03
N PHE A 149 -22.14 17.63 8.21
CA PHE A 149 -21.02 18.10 9.00
C PHE A 149 -19.79 17.19 8.84
N ASN A 150 -18.62 17.79 8.61
CA ASN A 150 -17.34 17.09 8.56
C ASN A 150 -16.49 17.45 9.78
N TRP A 151 -16.45 16.54 10.75
CA TRP A 151 -15.72 16.69 12.01
C TRP A 151 -14.20 16.84 11.81
N GLU A 152 -13.63 16.17 10.80
CA GLU A 152 -12.19 16.24 10.49
C GLU A 152 -11.80 17.63 9.96
N LEU A 153 -12.65 18.26 9.15
CA LEU A 153 -12.42 19.62 8.67
C LEU A 153 -12.59 20.65 9.79
N PHE A 154 -13.57 20.46 10.66
CA PHE A 154 -13.79 21.31 11.83
C PHE A 154 -12.56 21.32 12.75
N ASN A 155 -12.00 20.14 13.06
CA ASN A 155 -10.79 20.03 13.87
C ASN A 155 -9.57 20.71 13.23
N LYS A 156 -9.57 20.91 11.91
CA LYS A 156 -8.53 21.63 11.16
C LYS A 156 -8.83 23.13 11.00
N GLY A 157 -9.92 23.64 11.60
CA GLY A 157 -10.36 25.02 11.47
C GLY A 157 -10.90 25.38 10.08
N LYS A 158 -11.31 24.38 9.27
CA LYS A 158 -11.75 24.57 7.88
C LYS A 158 -13.26 24.52 7.68
N SER A 159 -14.05 24.40 8.74
CA SER A 159 -15.51 24.42 8.67
C SER A 159 -16.13 24.98 9.96
N SER A 160 -17.30 25.60 9.84
CA SER A 160 -18.09 26.09 10.97
C SER A 160 -19.04 25.02 11.51
N PRO A 161 -19.38 25.03 12.81
CA PRO A 161 -20.34 24.10 13.38
C PRO A 161 -21.77 24.39 12.91
N ILE A 162 -22.52 23.33 12.60
CA ILE A 162 -23.95 23.39 12.30
C ILE A 162 -24.75 23.52 13.60
N MET A 163 -25.83 24.31 13.58
CA MET A 163 -26.75 24.45 14.71
C MET A 163 -27.79 23.34 14.69
N VAL A 164 -28.07 22.78 15.86
CA VAL A 164 -29.05 21.72 16.10
C VAL A 164 -30.17 22.31 16.95
N ASN A 165 -31.36 22.34 16.38
CA ASN A 165 -32.58 22.85 16.97
C ASN A 165 -33.32 21.73 17.71
N PRO A 166 -34.26 22.07 18.61
CA PRO A 166 -35.14 21.07 19.19
C PRO A 166 -35.87 20.26 18.12
N GLU A 167 -36.01 18.96 18.41
CA GLU A 167 -36.57 17.91 17.56
C GLU A 167 -35.72 17.50 16.34
N ASP A 168 -34.53 18.07 16.17
CA ASP A 168 -33.59 17.62 15.14
C ASP A 168 -32.98 16.26 15.45
N VAL A 169 -32.57 15.56 14.39
CA VAL A 169 -31.85 14.29 14.47
C VAL A 169 -30.41 14.48 13.98
N VAL A 170 -29.45 14.25 14.89
CA VAL A 170 -28.04 14.12 14.57
C VAL A 170 -27.74 12.63 14.32
N LEU A 171 -27.50 12.27 13.07
CA LEU A 171 -27.22 10.90 12.65
C LEU A 171 -25.74 10.73 12.32
N VAL A 172 -25.06 9.87 13.07
CA VAL A 172 -23.66 9.49 12.86
C VAL A 172 -23.61 8.08 12.26
N GLU A 173 -23.35 7.96 10.97
CA GLU A 173 -23.29 6.65 10.31
C GLU A 173 -21.98 5.91 10.62
N THR A 174 -22.00 4.58 10.50
CA THR A 174 -20.79 3.76 10.49
C THR A 174 -19.97 4.04 9.23
N ARG A 175 -18.65 4.17 9.40
CA ARG A 175 -17.69 4.31 8.31
C ARG A 175 -17.80 3.10 7.39
N LYS A 176 -18.23 3.33 6.16
CA LYS A 176 -18.29 2.31 5.11
C LYS A 176 -16.88 2.08 4.58
N PHE A 177 -16.29 0.96 4.96
CA PHE A 177 -15.04 0.52 4.36
C PHE A 177 -15.30 0.06 2.93
N SER A 178 -14.52 0.59 2.00
CA SER A 178 -14.51 0.16 0.62
C SER A 178 -13.27 -0.68 0.35
N HIS A 179 -13.07 -1.09 -0.90
CA HIS A 179 -11.90 -1.87 -1.27
C HIS A 179 -11.26 -1.36 -2.56
N ILE A 180 -9.99 -1.68 -2.75
CA ILE A 180 -9.26 -1.57 -4.02
C ILE A 180 -8.64 -2.92 -4.37
N PHE A 181 -8.27 -3.08 -5.62
CA PHE A 181 -7.53 -4.25 -6.09
C PHE A 181 -6.10 -3.84 -6.40
N ILE A 182 -5.12 -4.57 -5.87
CA ILE A 182 -3.71 -4.36 -6.22
C ILE A 182 -3.18 -5.68 -6.77
N LEU A 183 -2.78 -5.70 -8.04
CA LEU A 183 -2.48 -6.91 -8.80
C LEU A 183 -1.09 -6.83 -9.44
N GLY A 184 -0.51 -8.00 -9.76
CA GLY A 184 0.75 -8.11 -10.50
C GLY A 184 2.01 -8.07 -9.64
N GLU A 185 3.07 -7.37 -10.09
CA GLU A 185 4.43 -7.37 -9.50
C GLU A 185 4.56 -6.56 -8.21
N VAL A 186 3.77 -6.95 -7.21
CA VAL A 186 3.87 -6.51 -5.82
C VAL A 186 4.15 -7.70 -4.92
N ASN A 187 4.60 -7.47 -3.68
CA ASN A 187 4.91 -8.56 -2.76
C ASN A 187 3.65 -9.33 -2.31
N THR A 188 2.56 -8.61 -2.07
CA THR A 188 1.27 -9.20 -1.68
C THR A 188 0.15 -8.68 -2.60
N PRO A 189 -0.10 -9.31 -3.75
CA PRO A 189 -1.26 -8.94 -4.58
C PRO A 189 -2.57 -9.37 -3.90
N GLY A 190 -3.63 -8.60 -4.09
CA GLY A 190 -4.95 -8.93 -3.55
C GLY A 190 -5.91 -7.76 -3.44
N ARG A 191 -7.00 -8.02 -2.72
CA ARG A 191 -8.03 -7.04 -2.39
C ARG A 191 -7.70 -6.38 -1.06
N TYR A 192 -7.66 -5.06 -1.04
CA TYR A 192 -7.33 -4.28 0.15
C TYR A 192 -8.52 -3.42 0.57
N VAL A 193 -8.85 -3.47 1.86
CA VAL A 193 -9.91 -2.65 2.44
C VAL A 193 -9.38 -1.27 2.78
N ILE A 194 -10.00 -0.22 2.24
CA ILE A 194 -9.61 1.17 2.48
C ILE A 194 -10.82 2.01 2.89
N PRO A 195 -10.67 2.93 3.85
CA PRO A 195 -11.78 3.76 4.34
C PRO A 195 -12.14 4.89 3.38
N HIS A 196 -11.22 5.32 2.52
CA HIS A 196 -11.36 6.42 1.58
C HIS A 196 -10.28 6.31 0.50
N GLY A 197 -10.22 7.28 -0.43
CA GLY A 197 -9.13 7.35 -1.40
C GLY A 197 -7.78 7.53 -0.69
N ILE A 198 -6.80 6.69 -1.04
CA ILE A 198 -5.46 6.67 -0.44
C ILE A 198 -4.42 7.07 -1.48
N SER A 199 -3.22 7.45 -1.05
CA SER A 199 -2.15 7.75 -2.01
C SER A 199 -1.65 6.48 -2.72
N PHE A 200 -1.05 6.64 -3.90
CA PHE A 200 -0.37 5.54 -4.60
C PHE A 200 0.68 4.85 -3.71
N MET A 201 1.47 5.65 -2.97
CA MET A 201 2.51 5.14 -2.08
C MET A 201 1.95 4.32 -0.92
N GLU A 202 0.82 4.74 -0.37
CA GLU A 202 0.11 4.01 0.68
C GLU A 202 -0.45 2.68 0.13
N ALA A 203 -1.06 2.70 -1.06
CA ALA A 203 -1.54 1.48 -1.73
C ALA A 203 -0.39 0.49 -1.96
N LEU A 204 0.75 0.96 -2.47
CA LEU A 204 1.91 0.12 -2.69
C LEU A 204 2.48 -0.43 -1.36
N SER A 205 2.45 0.36 -0.29
CA SER A 205 2.88 -0.07 1.05
C SER A 205 1.96 -1.15 1.63
N LEU A 206 0.64 -1.04 1.43
CA LEU A 206 -0.33 -2.10 1.78
C LEU A 206 -0.02 -3.41 1.05
N ALA A 207 0.41 -3.33 -0.21
CA ALA A 207 0.82 -4.49 -1.01
C ALA A 207 2.27 -4.96 -0.76
N GLY A 208 2.92 -4.46 0.31
CA GLY A 208 4.26 -4.85 0.70
C GLY A 208 5.38 -4.34 -0.21
N GLY A 209 5.11 -3.40 -1.13
CA GLY A 209 6.08 -2.86 -2.08
C GLY A 209 6.12 -3.59 -3.42
N LEU A 210 6.92 -3.06 -4.35
CA LEU A 210 7.15 -3.65 -5.67
C LEU A 210 8.05 -4.89 -5.58
N LYS A 211 7.69 -5.94 -6.31
CA LYS A 211 8.51 -7.16 -6.42
C LYS A 211 9.63 -6.99 -7.45
N GLY A 212 10.72 -7.75 -7.26
CA GLY A 212 11.84 -7.82 -8.21
C GLY A 212 12.71 -6.57 -8.29
N ARG A 213 13.72 -6.60 -9.16
CA ARG A 213 14.64 -5.46 -9.41
C ARG A 213 14.22 -4.59 -10.59
N MET A 214 13.46 -5.17 -11.53
CA MET A 214 12.96 -4.44 -12.69
C MET A 214 12.02 -3.32 -12.25
N SER A 215 11.94 -2.28 -13.07
CA SER A 215 10.99 -1.19 -12.87
C SER A 215 9.73 -1.52 -13.67
N PRO A 216 8.64 -2.00 -13.03
CA PRO A 216 7.40 -2.30 -13.74
C PRO A 216 6.69 -1.02 -14.17
N ASP A 217 5.61 -1.17 -14.92
CA ASP A 217 4.63 -0.13 -15.17
C ASP A 217 3.51 -0.22 -14.14
N ALA A 218 2.92 0.92 -13.81
CA ALA A 218 1.75 0.99 -12.96
C ALA A 218 0.54 1.46 -13.77
N THR A 219 -0.48 0.62 -13.86
CA THR A 219 -1.74 0.93 -14.53
C THR A 219 -2.85 1.05 -13.50
N ILE A 220 -3.53 2.19 -13.48
CA ILE A 220 -4.69 2.45 -12.64
C ILE A 220 -5.93 2.41 -13.53
N ILE A 221 -6.85 1.51 -13.21
CA ILE A 221 -8.16 1.39 -13.85
C ILE A 221 -9.19 1.96 -12.88
N ARG A 222 -9.82 3.07 -13.27
CA ARG A 222 -10.80 3.77 -12.43
C ARG A 222 -12.15 3.04 -12.44
N ALA A 223 -12.68 2.72 -11.27
CA ALA A 223 -13.98 2.06 -11.19
C ALA A 223 -15.14 2.97 -11.61
N LYS A 224 -14.99 4.29 -11.42
CA LYS A 224 -16.05 5.27 -11.69
C LYS A 224 -16.40 5.39 -13.17
N ASP A 225 -15.39 5.43 -14.03
CA ASP A 225 -15.55 5.76 -15.46
C ASP A 225 -14.74 4.86 -16.39
N GLY A 226 -14.06 3.83 -15.87
CA GLY A 226 -13.24 2.92 -16.66
C GLY A 226 -11.95 3.54 -17.21
N LYS A 227 -11.62 4.80 -16.87
CA LYS A 227 -10.41 5.44 -17.37
C LYS A 227 -9.17 4.68 -16.93
N VAL A 228 -8.24 4.53 -17.86
CA VAL A 228 -6.97 3.85 -17.67
C VAL A 228 -5.85 4.89 -17.67
N LEU A 229 -5.08 4.93 -16.59
CA LEU A 229 -3.86 5.72 -16.49
C LEU A 229 -2.68 4.77 -16.36
N THR A 230 -1.73 4.83 -17.28
CA THR A 230 -0.52 3.99 -17.25
C THR A 230 0.71 4.87 -17.06
N ILE A 231 1.52 4.50 -16.06
CA ILE A 231 2.78 5.17 -15.73
C ILE A 231 3.90 4.17 -15.96
N ALA A 232 4.66 4.42 -17.01
CA ALA A 232 5.78 3.58 -17.35
C ALA A 232 6.94 3.75 -16.36
N ASN A 233 7.64 2.65 -16.06
CA ASN A 233 8.82 2.60 -15.18
C ASN A 233 8.57 3.22 -13.79
N ILE A 234 7.54 2.74 -13.08
CA ILE A 234 7.06 3.33 -11.84
C ILE A 234 8.14 3.41 -10.75
N ARG A 235 9.07 2.44 -10.67
CA ARG A 235 10.15 2.42 -9.66
C ARG A 235 11.03 3.67 -9.77
N GLN A 236 11.28 4.16 -10.98
CA GLN A 236 12.09 5.35 -11.22
C GLN A 236 11.32 6.65 -10.95
N LYS A 237 9.99 6.58 -10.84
CA LYS A 237 9.09 7.73 -10.69
C LYS A 237 8.42 7.83 -9.32
N LEU A 238 8.76 6.96 -8.36
CA LEU A 238 8.11 6.95 -7.03
C LEU A 238 8.17 8.30 -6.31
N THR A 239 9.18 9.13 -6.59
CA THR A 239 9.38 10.46 -6.01
C THR A 239 8.90 11.60 -6.91
N SER A 240 8.33 11.31 -8.09
CA SER A 240 7.86 12.33 -9.01
C SER A 240 6.60 13.03 -8.48
N LYS A 241 6.45 14.32 -8.78
CA LYS A 241 5.24 15.08 -8.41
C LYS A 241 3.96 14.44 -8.95
N GLU A 242 4.04 13.86 -10.15
CA GLU A 242 2.94 13.11 -10.77
C GLU A 242 2.50 11.96 -9.88
N VAL A 243 3.42 11.08 -9.45
CA VAL A 243 3.11 9.89 -8.65
C VAL A 243 2.68 10.25 -7.24
N LEU A 244 3.32 11.25 -6.62
CA LEU A 244 2.98 11.70 -5.27
C LEU A 244 1.58 12.33 -5.18
N ALA A 245 1.06 12.87 -6.28
CA ALA A 245 -0.29 13.43 -6.35
C ALA A 245 -1.38 12.38 -6.64
N LEU A 246 -1.02 11.13 -6.96
CA LEU A 246 -2.00 10.10 -7.32
C LEU A 246 -2.75 9.60 -6.09
N ILE A 247 -4.07 9.71 -6.18
CA ILE A 247 -5.01 9.10 -5.25
C ILE A 247 -5.67 7.89 -5.92
N ILE A 248 -5.68 6.75 -5.24
CA ILE A 248 -6.38 5.52 -5.59
C ILE A 248 -7.68 5.49 -4.79
N ASN A 249 -8.81 5.51 -5.49
CA ASN A 249 -10.12 5.61 -4.89
C ASN A 249 -10.76 4.23 -4.66
N PRO A 250 -11.71 4.11 -3.73
CA PRO A 250 -12.61 2.97 -3.63
C PRO A 250 -13.07 2.42 -4.98
N GLY A 251 -12.90 1.11 -5.18
CA GLY A 251 -13.24 0.36 -6.38
C GLY A 251 -12.12 0.27 -7.42
N ASP A 252 -11.15 1.18 -7.39
CA ASP A 252 -10.08 1.20 -8.40
C ASP A 252 -9.22 -0.07 -8.37
N SER A 253 -8.67 -0.39 -9.54
CA SER A 253 -7.67 -1.46 -9.70
C SER A 253 -6.31 -0.87 -10.04
N LEU A 254 -5.31 -1.18 -9.23
CA LEU A 254 -3.90 -0.89 -9.47
C LEU A 254 -3.23 -2.17 -9.96
N VAL A 255 -2.79 -2.19 -11.21
CA VAL A 255 -2.09 -3.31 -11.84
C VAL A 255 -0.63 -2.93 -12.04
N ILE A 256 0.28 -3.69 -11.44
CA ILE A 256 1.72 -3.53 -11.61
C ILE A 256 2.22 -4.61 -12.57
N SER A 257 2.72 -4.25 -13.74
CA SER A 257 3.11 -5.24 -14.76
C SER A 257 4.52 -5.00 -15.28
N LEU A 258 5.26 -6.09 -15.53
CA LEU A 258 6.54 -5.98 -16.24
C LEU A 258 6.24 -5.67 -17.70
N THR A 259 6.51 -4.43 -18.10
CA THR A 259 6.36 -4.05 -19.51
C THR A 259 7.46 -4.66 -20.36
N SER A 260 7.04 -5.23 -21.49
CA SER A 260 7.92 -5.76 -22.53
C SER A 260 8.52 -4.68 -23.44
N GLN A 261 7.95 -3.48 -23.42
CA GLN A 261 8.17 -2.46 -24.45
C GLN A 261 9.46 -1.66 -24.31
N ASN A 262 10.12 -1.66 -23.15
CA ASN A 262 11.42 -1.01 -22.94
C ASN A 262 12.42 -1.98 -22.31
N SER A 263 12.45 -3.21 -22.82
CA SER A 263 13.38 -4.22 -22.34
C SER A 263 14.19 -4.82 -23.47
N ILE A 264 15.43 -5.17 -23.17
CA ILE A 264 16.31 -5.97 -24.02
C ILE A 264 16.52 -7.33 -23.35
N THR A 265 16.77 -8.36 -24.14
CA THR A 265 17.12 -9.69 -23.63
C THR A 265 18.61 -9.90 -23.84
N ILE A 266 19.33 -10.36 -22.82
CA ILE A 266 20.77 -10.64 -22.91
C ILE A 266 21.01 -12.08 -22.46
N MET A 267 21.61 -12.90 -23.32
CA MET A 267 21.79 -14.33 -23.10
C MET A 267 23.20 -14.80 -23.46
N GLY A 268 23.55 -16.00 -23.00
CA GLY A 268 24.81 -16.65 -23.32
C GLY A 268 25.93 -16.33 -22.33
N ALA A 269 27.14 -16.09 -22.84
CA ALA A 269 28.37 -15.94 -22.08
C ALA A 269 28.51 -14.56 -21.39
N VAL A 270 27.53 -14.21 -20.55
CA VAL A 270 27.52 -13.03 -19.68
C VAL A 270 27.40 -13.44 -18.22
N ASN A 271 27.70 -12.52 -17.28
CA ASN A 271 27.69 -12.85 -15.85
C ASN A 271 26.28 -13.01 -15.27
N ALA A 272 25.32 -12.24 -15.79
CA ALA A 272 23.90 -12.39 -15.47
C ALA A 272 23.09 -12.42 -16.79
N PRO A 273 22.71 -13.60 -17.28
CA PRO A 273 21.75 -13.70 -18.38
C PRO A 273 20.35 -13.32 -17.92
N GLY A 274 19.57 -12.65 -18.76
CA GLY A 274 18.20 -12.29 -18.44
C GLY A 274 17.63 -11.14 -19.27
N ARG A 275 16.47 -10.66 -18.82
CA ARG A 275 15.77 -9.54 -19.44
C ARG A 275 16.02 -8.26 -18.64
N TYR A 276 16.36 -7.18 -19.32
CA TYR A 276 16.80 -5.93 -18.72
C TYR A 276 15.97 -4.77 -19.23
N SER A 277 15.45 -3.94 -18.32
CA SER A 277 14.81 -2.67 -18.69
C SER A 277 15.86 -1.65 -19.10
N ILE A 278 15.60 -0.91 -20.17
CA ILE A 278 16.44 0.18 -20.67
C ILE A 278 15.76 1.53 -20.49
N LYS A 279 16.56 2.58 -20.27
CA LYS A 279 16.07 3.95 -20.15
C LYS A 279 16.15 4.63 -21.52
N GLY A 280 15.01 4.93 -22.13
CA GLY A 280 14.91 5.47 -23.50
C GLY A 280 14.69 4.38 -24.54
N ASP A 281 14.89 4.74 -25.81
CA ASP A 281 14.59 3.87 -26.96
C ASP A 281 15.67 2.81 -27.21
N PHE A 282 16.92 3.10 -26.83
CA PHE A 282 18.06 2.22 -26.99
C PHE A 282 19.14 2.46 -25.93
N VAL A 283 20.01 1.47 -25.76
CA VAL A 283 21.33 1.58 -25.12
C VAL A 283 22.40 1.16 -26.11
N ASP A 284 23.66 1.53 -25.91
CA ASP A 284 24.75 0.91 -26.68
C ASP A 284 25.06 -0.51 -26.17
N LEU A 285 25.75 -1.30 -26.99
CA LEU A 285 26.09 -2.69 -26.68
C LEU A 285 26.93 -2.82 -25.40
N LEU A 286 27.82 -1.88 -25.12
CA LEU A 286 28.63 -1.91 -23.89
C LEU A 286 27.76 -1.65 -22.66
N GLY A 287 26.83 -0.70 -22.74
CA GLY A 287 25.82 -0.44 -21.74
C GLY A 287 24.92 -1.66 -21.51
N ALA A 288 24.48 -2.33 -22.59
CA ALA A 288 23.73 -3.57 -22.50
C ALA A 288 24.53 -4.66 -21.73
N LEU A 289 25.77 -4.94 -22.15
CA LEU A 289 26.62 -5.92 -21.47
C LEU A 289 26.90 -5.54 -20.01
N SER A 290 27.02 -4.25 -19.71
CA SER A 290 27.19 -3.74 -18.34
C SER A 290 25.96 -4.02 -17.47
N LEU A 291 24.74 -3.90 -18.00
CA LEU A 291 23.50 -4.30 -17.29
C LEU A 291 23.52 -5.79 -16.91
N ALA A 292 24.11 -6.63 -17.76
CA ALA A 292 24.32 -8.06 -17.50
C ALA A 292 25.53 -8.37 -16.59
N GLY A 293 26.14 -7.35 -15.99
CA GLY A 293 27.31 -7.51 -15.12
C GLY A 293 28.62 -7.80 -15.88
N GLY A 294 28.67 -7.49 -17.18
CA GLY A 294 29.80 -7.77 -18.05
C GLY A 294 29.74 -9.15 -18.71
N THR A 295 30.74 -9.43 -19.53
CA THR A 295 30.91 -10.73 -20.20
C THR A 295 31.56 -11.75 -19.26
N SER A 296 31.24 -13.02 -19.47
CA SER A 296 31.90 -14.15 -18.77
C SER A 296 33.18 -14.58 -19.51
N GLN A 297 34.01 -15.40 -18.87
CA GLN A 297 35.25 -15.91 -19.48
C GLN A 297 34.96 -16.67 -20.78
N GLY A 298 35.74 -16.37 -21.83
CA GLY A 298 35.62 -16.99 -23.14
C GLY A 298 34.52 -16.41 -24.03
N ALA A 299 33.83 -15.34 -23.61
CA ALA A 299 32.98 -14.57 -24.51
C ALA A 299 33.84 -13.96 -25.64
N GLY A 300 33.41 -14.12 -26.88
CA GLY A 300 34.14 -13.50 -27.99
C GLY A 300 33.30 -12.98 -29.15
N GLN A 301 32.04 -13.40 -29.28
CA GLN A 301 31.13 -12.80 -30.25
C GLN A 301 29.79 -12.45 -29.59
N ALA A 302 29.26 -11.28 -29.92
CA ALA A 302 27.88 -10.93 -29.62
C ALA A 302 27.08 -10.86 -30.92
N THR A 303 25.87 -11.40 -30.88
CA THR A 303 24.89 -11.35 -31.95
C THR A 303 23.69 -10.56 -31.46
N ILE A 304 23.42 -9.41 -32.06
CA ILE A 304 22.20 -8.64 -31.83
C ILE A 304 21.14 -9.15 -32.80
N ILE A 305 20.06 -9.70 -32.26
CA ILE A 305 18.86 -10.10 -32.98
C ILE A 305 17.83 -9.01 -32.75
N ARG A 306 17.48 -8.28 -33.80
CA ARG A 306 16.53 -7.18 -33.76
C ARG A 306 15.10 -7.69 -33.67
N LYS A 307 14.18 -6.84 -33.20
CA LYS A 307 12.74 -7.15 -33.18
C LYS A 307 12.16 -7.53 -34.55
N ASP A 308 12.70 -6.99 -35.64
CA ASP A 308 12.30 -7.30 -37.01
C ASP A 308 12.92 -8.60 -37.57
N GLY A 309 13.74 -9.29 -36.76
CA GLY A 309 14.43 -10.52 -37.13
C GLY A 309 15.79 -10.30 -37.80
N SER A 310 16.19 -9.06 -38.07
CA SER A 310 17.53 -8.79 -38.61
C SER A 310 18.63 -9.10 -37.59
N ILE A 311 19.77 -9.57 -38.09
CA ILE A 311 20.87 -10.07 -37.27
C ILE A 311 22.12 -9.25 -37.53
N GLN A 312 22.77 -8.79 -36.46
CA GLN A 312 24.04 -8.09 -36.50
C GLN A 312 25.06 -8.82 -35.63
N ASN A 313 26.14 -9.31 -36.24
CA ASN A 313 27.24 -9.99 -35.53
C ASN A 313 28.36 -9.00 -35.20
N ILE A 314 28.87 -9.07 -33.97
CA ILE A 314 29.88 -8.17 -33.43
C ILE A 314 30.97 -9.01 -32.76
N ASP A 315 32.22 -8.84 -33.21
CA ASP A 315 33.38 -9.38 -32.50
C ASP A 315 33.66 -8.51 -31.27
N LEU A 316 33.55 -9.13 -30.08
CA LEU A 316 33.72 -8.42 -28.82
C LEU A 316 35.18 -7.98 -28.60
N LYS A 317 36.15 -8.62 -29.26
CA LYS A 317 37.57 -8.23 -29.17
C LYS A 317 37.83 -6.86 -29.80
N ASN A 318 37.01 -6.47 -30.76
CA ASN A 318 37.15 -5.17 -31.44
C ASN A 318 36.43 -4.04 -30.69
N LEU A 319 35.63 -4.35 -29.67
CA LEU A 319 34.97 -3.31 -28.88
C LEU A 319 35.97 -2.47 -28.07
N SER A 320 37.08 -3.05 -27.62
CA SER A 320 38.14 -2.31 -26.92
C SER A 320 38.92 -1.34 -27.80
N SER A 321 38.85 -1.49 -29.13
CA SER A 321 39.48 -0.56 -30.07
C SER A 321 38.63 0.65 -30.44
N ILE A 322 37.35 0.67 -30.04
CA ILE A 322 36.43 1.77 -30.37
C ILE A 322 36.68 2.93 -29.39
N GLN A 323 37.12 4.07 -29.92
CA GLN A 323 37.39 5.28 -29.13
C GLN A 323 36.17 6.19 -28.96
N ASN A 324 35.16 6.05 -29.84
CA ASN A 324 33.98 6.90 -29.88
C ASN A 324 32.70 6.10 -29.61
N THR A 325 31.97 6.49 -28.57
CA THR A 325 30.72 5.83 -28.16
C THR A 325 29.61 5.89 -29.22
N LYS A 326 29.69 6.82 -30.19
CA LYS A 326 28.74 6.88 -31.32
C LYS A 326 28.89 5.72 -32.30
N GLU A 327 30.04 5.06 -32.33
CA GLU A 327 30.33 3.91 -33.21
C GLU A 327 29.88 2.59 -32.58
N LEU A 328 29.49 2.60 -31.30
CA LEU A 328 28.99 1.40 -30.64
C LEU A 328 27.61 0.99 -31.20
N PRO A 329 27.42 -0.31 -31.50
CA PRO A 329 26.12 -0.82 -31.91
C PRO A 329 25.05 -0.49 -30.88
N ARG A 330 23.90 0.04 -31.35
CA ARG A 330 22.75 0.33 -30.50
C ARG A 330 21.89 -0.93 -30.33
N VAL A 331 21.37 -1.16 -29.13
CA VAL A 331 20.44 -2.23 -28.76
C VAL A 331 19.15 -1.57 -28.31
N GLY A 332 18.09 -1.71 -29.12
CA GLY A 332 16.79 -1.10 -28.90
C GLY A 332 15.84 -2.01 -28.15
N ALA A 333 14.72 -1.45 -27.68
CA ALA A 333 13.73 -2.25 -26.97
C ALA A 333 13.14 -3.37 -27.84
N GLY A 334 13.10 -4.59 -27.29
CA GLY A 334 12.70 -5.81 -27.97
C GLY A 334 13.87 -6.57 -28.62
N ASP A 335 15.05 -5.98 -28.73
CA ASP A 335 16.24 -6.67 -29.24
C ASP A 335 16.75 -7.72 -28.25
N SER A 336 17.38 -8.75 -28.79
CA SER A 336 18.07 -9.79 -28.03
C SER A 336 19.57 -9.79 -28.34
N VAL A 337 20.41 -9.74 -27.33
CA VAL A 337 21.87 -9.85 -27.42
C VAL A 337 22.27 -11.25 -26.99
N MET A 338 22.70 -12.07 -27.94
CA MET A 338 23.24 -13.41 -27.68
C MET A 338 24.77 -13.33 -27.66
N VAL A 339 25.40 -13.63 -26.54
CA VAL A 339 26.85 -13.68 -26.41
C VAL A 339 27.32 -15.12 -26.51
N ASN A 340 28.03 -15.45 -27.58
CA ASN A 340 28.57 -16.79 -27.78
C ASN A 340 29.97 -16.89 -27.17
N ARG A 341 30.24 -18.06 -26.56
CA ARG A 341 31.61 -18.42 -26.19
C ARG A 341 32.40 -18.65 -27.48
N SER A 342 33.56 -18.01 -27.60
CA SER A 342 34.52 -18.41 -28.62
C SER A 342 35.04 -19.78 -28.26
N ILE A 343 34.84 -20.73 -29.18
CA ILE A 343 35.53 -22.02 -29.12
C ILE A 343 37.02 -21.71 -29.31
N PRO A 344 37.89 -22.03 -28.34
CA PRO A 344 39.33 -21.80 -28.49
C PRO A 344 39.82 -22.57 -29.70
N GLN A 345 40.62 -21.92 -30.55
CA GLN A 345 41.34 -22.62 -31.60
C GLN A 345 42.41 -23.48 -30.94
N LEU A 346 42.50 -24.76 -31.29
CA LEU A 346 43.43 -25.69 -30.68
C LEU A 346 44.44 -26.16 -31.71
N ILE A 347 45.67 -26.36 -31.28
CA ILE A 347 46.63 -27.26 -31.94
C ILE A 347 46.94 -28.42 -31.00
N TYR A 348 47.42 -29.52 -31.54
CA TYR A 348 47.86 -30.67 -30.77
C TYR A 348 49.37 -30.82 -30.92
N VAL A 349 50.07 -31.03 -29.81
CA VAL A 349 51.50 -31.36 -29.83
C VAL A 349 51.68 -32.70 -29.13
N LEU A 350 52.13 -33.70 -29.87
CA LEU A 350 52.21 -35.10 -29.46
C LEU A 350 53.62 -35.65 -29.68
N GLY A 351 53.89 -36.84 -29.11
CA GLY A 351 55.18 -37.50 -29.22
C GLY A 351 56.15 -37.09 -28.13
N ARG A 352 57.44 -37.00 -28.46
CA ARG A 352 58.54 -36.87 -27.50
C ARG A 352 58.77 -35.42 -27.00
N VAL A 353 57.73 -34.77 -26.52
CA VAL A 353 57.75 -33.42 -25.88
C VAL A 353 57.53 -33.52 -24.36
N LYS A 354 57.90 -32.48 -23.61
CA LYS A 354 57.75 -32.51 -22.13
C LYS A 354 56.29 -32.54 -21.68
N SER A 355 55.42 -31.80 -22.37
CA SER A 355 54.00 -31.71 -22.08
C SER A 355 53.20 -31.97 -23.36
N PRO A 356 52.92 -33.23 -23.72
CA PRO A 356 52.06 -33.52 -24.86
C PRO A 356 50.60 -33.17 -24.54
N GLY A 357 49.84 -32.68 -25.52
CA GLY A 357 48.43 -32.34 -25.33
C GLY A 357 47.88 -31.35 -26.35
N ALA A 358 46.68 -30.85 -26.04
CA ALA A 358 46.00 -29.81 -26.80
C ALA A 358 46.36 -28.43 -26.23
N PHE A 359 46.65 -27.49 -27.11
CA PHE A 359 47.13 -26.16 -26.76
C PHE A 359 46.26 -25.08 -27.42
N PRO A 360 45.70 -24.13 -26.65
CA PRO A 360 44.90 -23.05 -27.19
C PRO A 360 45.79 -22.01 -27.90
N ILE A 361 45.37 -21.62 -29.10
CA ILE A 361 46.04 -20.62 -29.92
C ILE A 361 45.10 -19.45 -30.25
N ASN A 362 45.67 -18.26 -30.43
CA ASN A 362 44.97 -17.06 -30.86
C ASN A 362 45.44 -16.68 -32.27
N GLY A 363 45.11 -17.52 -33.25
CA GLY A 363 45.60 -17.41 -34.63
C GLY A 363 46.80 -18.32 -34.93
N PRO A 364 47.35 -18.29 -36.17
CA PRO A 364 48.39 -19.21 -36.60
C PRO A 364 49.68 -19.09 -35.80
N VAL A 365 50.17 -20.20 -35.26
CA VAL A 365 51.43 -20.28 -34.51
C VAL A 365 52.48 -21.06 -35.27
N SER A 366 53.75 -20.74 -35.09
CA SER A 366 54.84 -21.50 -35.72
C SER A 366 55.18 -22.76 -34.92
N ILE A 367 55.84 -23.73 -35.55
CA ILE A 367 56.26 -24.99 -34.91
C ILE A 367 57.08 -24.74 -33.64
N HIS A 368 58.02 -23.78 -33.66
CA HIS A 368 58.83 -23.50 -32.47
C HIS A 368 57.99 -22.94 -31.30
N GLN A 369 56.98 -22.11 -31.58
CA GLN A 369 56.04 -21.63 -30.56
C GLN A 369 55.21 -22.79 -30.00
N ALA A 370 54.73 -23.69 -30.87
CA ALA A 370 54.00 -24.89 -30.45
C ALA A 370 54.84 -25.78 -29.54
N LEU A 371 56.11 -26.01 -29.89
CA LEU A 371 57.05 -26.75 -29.03
C LEU A 371 57.29 -26.03 -27.71
N ALA A 372 57.47 -24.71 -27.71
CA ALA A 372 57.63 -23.93 -26.48
C ALA A 372 56.40 -24.05 -25.55
N MET A 373 55.19 -24.00 -26.11
CA MET A 373 53.95 -24.24 -25.36
C MET A 373 53.91 -25.65 -24.74
N ALA A 374 54.44 -26.65 -25.45
CA ALA A 374 54.56 -28.04 -25.00
C ALA A 374 55.78 -28.32 -24.10
N GLY A 375 56.49 -27.29 -23.63
CA GLY A 375 57.67 -27.44 -22.75
C GLY A 375 58.95 -27.87 -23.48
N ASP A 376 58.97 -27.78 -24.81
CA ASP A 376 60.03 -28.20 -25.74
C ASP A 376 60.18 -29.74 -25.85
N ILE A 377 61.02 -30.15 -26.80
CA ILE A 377 61.35 -31.54 -27.10
C ILE A 377 62.14 -32.14 -25.93
N THR A 378 61.86 -33.40 -25.59
CA THR A 378 62.61 -34.15 -24.58
C THR A 378 63.98 -34.57 -25.12
N LYS A 379 64.88 -35.03 -24.25
CA LYS A 379 66.20 -35.55 -24.66
C LYS A 379 66.15 -36.75 -25.61
N TRP A 380 64.98 -37.37 -25.80
CA TRP A 380 64.78 -38.51 -26.70
C TRP A 380 64.10 -38.12 -28.01
N GLY A 381 63.60 -36.90 -28.14
CA GLY A 381 62.90 -36.44 -29.34
C GLY A 381 63.83 -35.74 -30.33
N SER A 382 63.40 -35.69 -31.59
CA SER A 382 64.17 -35.10 -32.69
C SER A 382 63.54 -33.81 -33.22
N ARG A 383 64.38 -32.81 -33.53
CA ARG A 383 63.98 -31.61 -34.30
C ARG A 383 63.91 -31.87 -35.81
N ASN A 384 64.46 -32.99 -36.25
CA ASN A 384 64.34 -33.47 -37.63
C ASN A 384 63.19 -34.46 -37.76
N GLY A 385 62.55 -34.48 -38.92
CA GLY A 385 61.45 -35.38 -39.26
C GLY A 385 60.16 -35.08 -38.51
N LEU A 386 59.95 -33.82 -38.08
CA LEU A 386 58.71 -33.43 -37.43
C LEU A 386 57.54 -33.65 -38.38
N LYS A 387 56.47 -34.28 -37.90
CA LYS A 387 55.28 -34.57 -38.70
C LYS A 387 54.17 -33.60 -38.34
N ILE A 388 53.62 -32.90 -39.33
CA ILE A 388 52.49 -32.00 -39.18
C ILE A 388 51.31 -32.65 -39.89
N LEU A 389 50.35 -33.12 -39.11
CA LEU A 389 49.07 -33.57 -39.63
C LEU A 389 48.11 -32.38 -39.62
N ARG A 390 47.79 -31.87 -40.82
CA ARG A 390 46.87 -30.76 -41.01
C ARG A 390 45.45 -31.18 -40.69
N ALA A 391 44.61 -30.23 -40.27
CA ALA A 391 43.18 -30.49 -40.00
C ALA A 391 42.42 -31.11 -41.19
N ASN A 392 42.88 -30.89 -42.43
CA ASN A 392 42.33 -31.48 -43.65
C ASN A 392 42.85 -32.90 -43.96
N GLY A 393 43.66 -33.50 -43.08
CA GLY A 393 44.23 -34.84 -43.24
C GLY A 393 45.56 -34.88 -44.01
N LYS A 394 46.06 -33.75 -44.53
CA LYS A 394 47.36 -33.71 -45.22
C LYS A 394 48.50 -33.89 -44.21
N LEU A 395 49.41 -34.81 -44.49
CA LEU A 395 50.64 -35.02 -43.71
C LEU A 395 51.80 -34.29 -44.37
N GLU A 396 52.50 -33.47 -43.59
CA GLU A 396 53.72 -32.76 -43.99
C GLU A 396 54.86 -33.18 -43.06
N THR A 397 56.08 -33.28 -43.58
CA THR A 397 57.29 -33.52 -42.78
C THR A 397 58.18 -32.30 -42.84
N PHE A 398 58.79 -31.92 -41.72
CA PHE A 398 59.61 -30.73 -41.61
C PHE A 398 60.83 -30.94 -40.69
N ASP A 399 61.99 -30.46 -41.14
CA ASP A 399 63.24 -30.48 -40.39
C ASP A 399 63.47 -29.11 -39.75
N LEU A 400 63.14 -29.00 -38.45
CA LEU A 400 63.24 -27.73 -37.73
C LEU A 400 64.70 -27.34 -37.45
N GLU A 401 65.60 -28.31 -37.27
CA GLU A 401 67.01 -28.01 -36.97
C GLU A 401 67.71 -27.31 -38.16
N GLU A 402 67.38 -27.73 -39.39
CA GLU A 402 67.89 -27.11 -40.62
C GLU A 402 67.38 -25.67 -40.77
N ALA A 403 66.09 -25.44 -40.53
CA ALA A 403 65.48 -24.11 -40.63
C ALA A 403 66.03 -23.14 -39.56
N LEU A 404 66.30 -23.62 -38.34
CA LEU A 404 66.89 -22.80 -37.28
C LEU A 404 68.35 -22.49 -37.55
N SER A 405 69.13 -23.48 -38.02
CA SER A 405 70.55 -23.34 -38.31
C SER A 405 70.83 -22.46 -39.54
N SER A 406 69.94 -22.48 -40.54
CA SER A 406 70.02 -21.61 -41.73
C SER A 406 69.47 -20.19 -41.49
N GLY A 407 68.82 -19.93 -40.34
CA GLY A 407 68.18 -18.65 -40.04
C GLY A 407 66.95 -18.34 -40.90
N ASN A 408 66.47 -19.28 -41.71
CA ASN A 408 65.32 -19.09 -42.59
C ASN A 408 64.00 -19.27 -41.83
N LEU A 409 63.69 -18.36 -40.90
CA LEU A 409 62.48 -18.43 -40.07
C LEU A 409 61.17 -18.31 -40.87
N LYS A 410 61.22 -17.79 -42.10
CA LYS A 410 60.06 -17.69 -42.99
C LYS A 410 59.63 -19.04 -43.58
N SER A 411 60.54 -20.02 -43.65
CA SER A 411 60.22 -21.36 -44.15
C SER A 411 59.53 -22.24 -43.11
N ILE A 412 59.54 -21.84 -41.82
CA ILE A 412 58.90 -22.61 -40.74
C ILE A 412 57.39 -22.61 -40.93
N PRO A 413 56.76 -23.79 -41.12
CA PRO A 413 55.31 -23.88 -41.26
C PRO A 413 54.57 -23.29 -40.06
N ARG A 414 53.45 -22.61 -40.35
CA ARG A 414 52.51 -22.16 -39.33
C ARG A 414 51.41 -23.20 -39.16
N MET A 415 51.22 -23.63 -37.93
CA MET A 415 50.10 -24.45 -37.48
C MET A 415 48.84 -23.61 -37.34
N GLN A 416 47.72 -24.16 -37.79
CA GLN A 416 46.38 -23.57 -37.71
C GLN A 416 45.49 -24.40 -36.79
N ASN A 417 44.27 -23.91 -36.53
CA ASN A 417 43.28 -24.63 -35.75
C ASN A 417 43.06 -26.06 -36.27
N GLY A 418 43.17 -27.05 -35.39
CA GLY A 418 43.01 -28.47 -35.68
C GLY A 418 44.29 -29.19 -36.11
N ASP A 419 45.39 -28.49 -36.37
CA ASP A 419 46.65 -29.12 -36.77
C ASP A 419 47.30 -29.89 -35.59
N THR A 420 47.93 -31.01 -35.91
CA THR A 420 48.70 -31.83 -34.96
C THR A 420 50.17 -31.86 -35.36
N LEU A 421 51.05 -31.48 -34.43
CA LEU A 421 52.49 -31.66 -34.53
C LEU A 421 52.87 -32.93 -33.76
N TYR A 422 53.51 -33.87 -34.44
CA TYR A 422 54.07 -35.07 -33.84
C TYR A 422 55.60 -35.01 -33.87
N VAL A 423 56.19 -35.09 -32.68
CA VAL A 423 57.64 -35.11 -32.47
C VAL A 423 58.11 -36.56 -32.36
N PRO A 424 58.87 -37.07 -33.34
CA PRO A 424 59.34 -38.45 -33.34
C PRO A 424 60.44 -38.70 -32.32
#